data_AF-A0AAW1CSF4-F1
#
_entry.id   AF-A0AAW1CSF4-F1
#
_cell.length_a   1.000
_cell.length_b   1.000
_cell.length_c   1.000
_cell.angle_alpha   90.00
_cell.angle_beta   90.00
_cell.angle_gamma   90.00
#
_symmetry.space_group_name_H-M   'P 1'
#
loop_
_entity.id
_entity.type
_entity.pdbx_description
1 polymer ?
#
loop_
_entity_poly.entity_id
_entity_poly.type
_entity_poly.pdbx_seq_one_letter_code
_entity_poly.pdbx_strand_id
1 'polypeptide(L)'
;MISINNSILRSIVHKSLRPVTVNSVRFGSGAVTKIGRREIVGYGFSGEPVYYDSWQYPFPAVRYREITPELKALKEKEKGDWKSLSIEEKKCLYRVSFCQTFAEMDAPTGEWKKVLGGVLIAVSLGVWILLLNLTLYDERPHSYTEEARRAQLKRLLDLKMNPIRGISSKWDYEKNEWK
;
A
#
# COMPACT_ATOMS: atom_id res chain seq x y z
N MET A 1 8.89 14.64 46.19
CA MET A 1 8.33 13.70 45.20
C MET A 1 8.29 14.44 43.87
N ILE A 2 9.23 14.17 42.96
CA ILE A 2 9.35 14.92 41.69
C ILE A 2 8.24 14.42 40.76
N SER A 3 7.14 15.16 40.72
CA SER A 3 6.04 14.88 39.78
C SER A 3 6.41 15.46 38.42
N ILE A 4 6.34 14.65 37.37
CA ILE A 4 6.51 15.12 36.00
C ILE A 4 5.33 16.02 35.68
N ASN A 5 5.58 17.15 35.02
CA ASN A 5 4.52 18.08 34.67
C ASN A 5 3.52 17.42 33.70
N ASN A 6 2.22 17.42 34.04
CA ASN A 6 1.17 16.81 33.22
C ASN A 6 1.10 17.40 31.81
N SER A 7 1.53 18.65 31.62
CA SER A 7 1.63 19.27 30.30
C SER A 7 2.64 18.54 29.39
N ILE A 8 3.77 18.10 29.93
CA ILE A 8 4.81 17.38 29.21
C ILE A 8 4.32 15.99 28.84
N LEU A 9 3.69 15.27 29.77
CA LEU A 9 3.09 13.96 29.52
C LEU A 9 2.08 14.02 28.37
N ARG A 10 1.18 14.99 28.41
CA ARG A 10 0.18 15.22 27.36
C ARG A 10 0.83 15.58 26.03
N SER A 11 1.87 16.41 26.03
CA SER A 11 2.60 16.75 24.81
C SER A 11 3.21 15.50 24.15
N ILE A 12 3.73 14.55 24.95
CA ILE A 12 4.34 13.31 24.44
C ILE A 12 3.28 12.37 23.85
N VAL A 13 2.13 12.27 24.51
CA VAL A 13 1.02 11.40 24.12
C VAL A 13 0.26 11.91 22.89
N HIS A 14 0.03 13.22 22.81
CA HIS A 14 -0.77 13.84 21.74
C HIS A 14 0.03 14.42 20.58
N LYS A 15 1.38 14.35 20.61
CA LYS A 15 2.17 14.75 19.44
C LYS A 15 1.82 13.82 18.29
N SER A 16 1.06 14.36 17.33
CA SER A 16 0.70 13.72 16.07
C SER A 16 1.93 12.99 15.54
N LEU A 17 1.80 11.66 15.46
CA LEU A 17 2.70 10.84 14.68
C LEU A 17 2.53 11.32 13.25
N ARG A 18 3.40 12.23 12.80
CA ARG A 18 3.61 12.39 11.37
C ARG A 18 3.90 10.98 10.86
N PRO A 19 3.27 10.51 9.77
CA PRO A 19 3.65 9.24 9.19
C PRO A 19 5.16 9.32 9.01
N VAL A 20 5.89 8.56 9.82
CA VAL A 20 7.30 8.37 9.62
C VAL A 20 7.28 7.66 8.29
N THR A 21 7.60 8.40 7.22
CA THR A 21 7.93 7.81 5.94
C THR A 21 8.82 6.64 6.30
N VAL A 22 8.37 5.44 5.93
CA VAL A 22 9.17 4.22 6.05
C VAL A 22 10.39 4.48 5.19
N ASN A 23 11.37 5.20 5.74
CA ASN A 23 12.69 5.31 5.19
C ASN A 23 13.18 3.89 5.30
N SER A 24 13.08 3.17 4.19
CA SER A 24 13.65 1.85 4.01
C SER A 24 15.04 1.88 4.63
N VAL A 25 15.15 1.25 5.80
CA VAL A 25 16.43 1.12 6.48
C VAL A 25 17.24 0.21 5.56
N ARG A 26 18.16 0.82 4.81
CA ARG A 26 19.11 0.09 3.98
C ARG A 26 19.84 -0.91 4.90
N PHE A 27 19.65 -2.20 4.64
CA PHE A 27 20.43 -3.26 5.28
C PHE A 27 21.91 -3.04 4.95
N GLY A 28 22.69 -2.65 5.95
CA GLY A 28 24.11 -2.37 5.84
C GLY A 28 24.67 -1.99 7.21
N SER A 29 25.88 -2.48 7.49
CA SER A 29 26.70 -2.46 8.73
C SER A 29 26.95 -1.08 9.40
N GLY A 30 25.94 -0.21 9.46
CA GLY A 30 26.00 1.13 10.06
C GLY A 30 24.80 1.44 10.96
N ALA A 31 24.08 0.42 11.44
CA ALA A 31 22.90 0.59 12.29
C ALA A 31 23.23 1.26 13.63
N VAL A 32 24.38 0.92 14.23
CA VAL A 32 24.77 1.39 15.58
C VAL A 32 24.97 2.92 15.63
N THR A 33 25.51 3.53 14.57
CA THR A 33 25.78 4.98 14.52
C THR A 33 24.53 5.85 14.38
N LYS A 34 23.35 5.28 14.11
CA LYS A 34 22.10 6.04 13.87
C LYS A 34 21.12 6.05 15.06
N ILE A 35 21.43 5.33 16.14
CA ILE A 35 20.50 5.10 17.26
C ILE A 35 20.48 6.26 18.26
N GLY A 36 21.55 7.06 18.31
CA GLY A 36 21.66 8.17 19.26
C GLY A 36 21.76 7.68 20.71
N ARG A 37 21.02 8.31 21.62
CA ARG A 37 21.00 7.95 23.06
C ARG A 37 19.83 7.02 23.44
N ARG A 38 19.28 6.29 22.47
CA ARG A 38 18.17 5.37 22.74
C ARG A 38 18.69 4.10 23.40
N GLU A 39 17.89 3.58 24.30
CA GLU A 39 18.21 2.36 25.04
C GLU A 39 18.01 1.12 24.14
N ILE A 40 19.02 0.25 24.13
CA ILE A 40 18.96 -1.07 23.51
C ILE A 40 18.39 -2.03 24.55
N VAL A 41 17.27 -2.68 24.21
CA VAL A 41 16.46 -3.49 25.13
C VAL A 41 16.65 -4.98 24.85
N GLY A 42 17.02 -5.34 23.63
CA GLY A 42 17.19 -6.74 23.25
C GLY A 42 17.76 -6.90 21.85
N TYR A 43 17.62 -8.11 21.33
CA TYR A 43 18.06 -8.47 19.99
C TYR A 43 16.92 -8.27 19.00
N GLY A 44 17.17 -7.51 17.93
CA GLY A 44 16.19 -7.28 16.87
C GLY A 44 16.06 -8.48 15.95
N PHE A 45 15.07 -8.44 15.04
CA PHE A 45 14.90 -9.45 13.99
C PHE A 45 16.19 -9.73 13.20
N SER A 46 16.99 -8.69 12.94
CA SER A 46 18.26 -8.80 12.22
C SER A 46 19.49 -9.04 13.11
N GLY A 47 19.32 -9.14 14.43
CA GLY A 47 20.43 -9.13 15.40
C GLY A 47 21.07 -7.74 15.60
N GLU A 48 20.71 -6.75 14.78
CA GLU A 48 21.14 -5.36 14.95
C GLU A 48 20.16 -4.58 15.84
N PRO A 49 20.64 -3.54 16.56
CA PRO A 49 19.79 -2.69 17.38
C PRO A 49 18.98 -1.70 16.51
N VAL A 50 18.01 -2.21 15.77
CA VAL A 50 17.12 -1.41 14.91
C VAL A 50 15.71 -1.33 15.50
N TYR A 51 15.08 -0.17 15.35
CA TYR A 51 13.67 0.03 15.67
C TYR A 51 12.80 -0.28 14.44
N TYR A 52 11.79 -1.12 14.60
CA TYR A 52 10.81 -1.40 13.56
C TYR A 52 9.45 -1.74 14.20
N ASP A 53 8.39 -1.09 13.74
CA ASP A 53 7.01 -1.37 14.15
C ASP A 53 6.44 -2.46 13.24
N SER A 54 6.23 -3.66 13.80
CA SER A 54 5.70 -4.80 13.05
C SER A 54 4.84 -5.69 13.93
N TRP A 55 3.80 -6.27 13.34
CA TRP A 55 3.00 -7.29 13.99
C TRP A 55 3.77 -8.60 14.24
N GLN A 56 4.70 -8.95 13.35
CA GLN A 56 5.50 -10.17 13.47
C GLN A 56 6.60 -10.03 14.54
N TYR A 57 7.07 -8.81 14.77
CA TYR A 57 8.12 -8.49 15.73
C TYR A 57 7.63 -7.39 16.68
N PRO A 58 6.74 -7.75 17.63
CA PRO A 58 6.08 -6.78 18.50
C PRO A 58 7.05 -6.08 19.47
N PHE A 59 8.25 -6.65 19.67
CA PHE A 59 9.27 -6.15 20.57
C PHE A 59 10.53 -5.76 19.77
N PRO A 60 10.70 -4.47 19.42
CA PRO A 60 11.89 -4.01 18.71
C PRO A 60 13.12 -4.03 19.62
N ALA A 61 14.31 -4.08 19.01
CA ALA A 61 15.58 -4.14 19.71
C ALA A 61 15.90 -2.89 20.55
N VAL A 62 15.35 -1.75 20.15
CA VAL A 62 15.63 -0.42 20.69
C VAL A 62 14.32 0.26 21.05
N ARG A 63 14.33 1.15 22.05
CA ARG A 63 13.16 2.00 22.34
C ARG A 63 12.95 3.07 21.26
N TYR A 64 11.70 3.48 21.04
CA TYR A 64 11.41 4.52 20.05
C TYR A 64 12.06 5.87 20.36
N ARG A 65 11.96 6.33 21.62
CA ARG A 65 12.50 7.63 22.06
C ARG A 65 13.74 7.49 22.92
N GLU A 66 14.54 8.55 22.92
CA GLU A 66 15.65 8.72 23.87
C GLU A 66 15.11 9.06 25.26
N ILE A 67 15.82 8.59 26.29
CA ILE A 67 15.47 8.88 27.69
C ILE A 67 15.99 10.28 28.03
N THR A 68 15.10 11.27 27.95
CA THR A 68 15.36 12.63 28.43
C THR A 68 15.45 12.64 29.97
N PRO A 69 16.13 13.64 30.57
CA PRO A 69 16.23 13.73 32.05
C PRO A 69 14.87 13.75 32.74
N GLU A 70 13.84 14.30 32.11
CA GLU A 70 12.47 14.32 32.62
C GLU A 70 11.84 12.92 32.66
N LEU A 71 12.12 12.09 31.65
CA LEU A 71 11.63 10.72 31.56
C LEU A 71 12.38 9.76 32.51
N LYS A 72 13.59 10.11 32.98
CA LYS A 72 14.32 9.29 33.96
C LYS A 72 13.51 9.09 35.24
N ALA A 73 12.84 10.13 35.73
CA ALA A 73 11.98 10.02 36.92
C ALA A 73 10.81 9.04 36.69
N LEU A 74 10.24 9.02 35.47
CA LEU A 74 9.19 8.08 35.10
C LEU A 74 9.70 6.64 35.03
N LYS A 75 10.93 6.46 34.51
CA LYS A 75 11.61 5.16 34.45
C LYS A 75 11.94 4.59 35.83
N GLU A 76 12.34 5.44 36.78
CA GLU A 76 12.54 4.98 38.16
C GLU A 76 11.21 4.57 38.82
N LYS A 77 10.11 5.28 38.53
CA LYS A 77 8.76 4.87 38.95
C LYS A 77 8.30 3.57 38.29
N GLU A 78 8.67 3.33 37.02
CA GLU A 78 8.32 2.10 36.28
C GLU A 78 8.86 0.83 36.95
N LYS A 79 9.98 0.92 37.68
CA LYS A 79 10.55 -0.20 38.44
C LYS A 79 9.74 -0.59 39.68
N GLY A 80 8.84 0.28 40.15
CA GLY A 80 7.97 0.05 41.31
C GLY A 80 6.62 -0.59 40.94
N ASP A 81 5.62 -0.44 41.82
CA ASP A 81 4.27 -0.98 41.58
C ASP A 81 3.49 -0.15 40.53
N TRP A 82 3.02 -0.82 39.48
CA TRP A 82 2.25 -0.22 38.39
C TRP A 82 0.82 0.18 38.77
N LYS A 83 0.32 -0.24 39.94
CA LYS A 83 -0.96 0.28 40.48
C LYS A 83 -0.84 1.73 40.91
N SER A 84 0.37 2.19 41.27
CA SER A 84 0.63 3.58 41.65
C SER A 84 0.73 4.54 40.45
N LEU A 85 0.89 4.00 39.23
CA LEU A 85 1.01 4.80 38.00
C LEU A 85 -0.35 5.23 37.48
N SER A 86 -0.46 6.52 37.16
CA SER A 86 -1.63 7.07 36.48
C SER A 86 -1.75 6.58 35.04
N ILE A 87 -2.96 6.69 34.46
CA ILE A 87 -3.21 6.30 33.07
C ILE A 87 -2.37 7.14 32.09
N GLU A 88 -2.17 8.43 32.38
CA GLU A 88 -1.36 9.33 31.55
C GLU A 88 0.13 8.92 31.57
N GLU A 89 0.66 8.56 32.74
CA GLU A 89 2.02 8.04 32.89
C GLU A 89 2.22 6.72 32.12
N LYS A 90 1.25 5.80 32.19
CA LYS A 90 1.28 4.54 31.42
C LYS A 90 1.28 4.77 29.91
N LYS A 91 0.41 5.67 29.43
CA LYS A 91 0.37 6.05 28.00
C LYS A 91 1.68 6.71 27.56
N CYS A 92 2.29 7.53 28.43
CA CYS A 92 3.58 8.14 28.16
C CYS A 92 4.68 7.07 28.04
N LEU A 93 4.78 6.14 28.99
CA LEU A 93 5.73 5.02 28.94
C LEU A 93 5.58 4.19 27.66
N TYR A 94 4.34 3.96 27.23
CA TYR A 94 4.05 3.29 25.96
C TYR A 94 4.61 4.09 24.77
N ARG A 95 4.33 5.39 24.67
CA ARG A 95 4.81 6.26 23.56
C ARG A 95 6.32 6.56 23.58
N VAL A 96 6.98 6.34 24.71
CA VAL A 96 8.45 6.37 24.82
C VAL A 96 9.04 5.08 24.24
N SER A 97 8.37 3.96 24.46
CA SER A 97 8.82 2.64 24.03
C SER A 97 8.50 2.36 22.57
N PHE A 98 7.28 2.70 22.15
CA PHE A 98 6.73 2.41 20.84
C PHE A 98 6.28 3.70 20.12
N CYS A 99 6.46 3.73 18.80
CA CYS A 99 5.97 4.80 17.95
C CYS A 99 4.48 4.61 17.70
N GLN A 100 4.08 3.49 17.08
CA GLN A 100 2.70 3.18 16.73
C GLN A 100 2.07 2.11 17.63
N THR A 101 0.75 2.18 17.80
CA THR A 101 -0.05 1.07 18.35
C THR A 101 -0.42 0.09 17.24
N PHE A 102 -0.84 -1.14 17.59
CA PHE A 102 -1.34 -2.10 16.60
C PHE A 102 -2.51 -1.55 15.78
N ALA A 103 -3.43 -0.81 16.42
CA ALA A 103 -4.55 -0.19 15.73
C ALA A 103 -4.11 0.92 14.75
N GLU A 104 -3.03 1.63 15.06
CA GLU A 104 -2.46 2.66 14.17
C GLU A 104 -1.69 2.04 13.00
N MET A 105 -1.02 0.89 13.22
CA MET A 105 -0.35 0.15 12.15
C MET A 105 -1.34 -0.47 11.15
N ASP A 106 -2.48 -0.96 11.65
CA ASP A 106 -3.53 -1.57 10.82
C ASP A 106 -4.49 -0.53 10.22
N ALA A 107 -4.27 0.76 10.48
CA ALA A 107 -5.16 1.81 10.00
C ALA A 107 -5.15 1.90 8.46
N PRO A 108 -6.32 1.90 7.79
CA PRO A 108 -6.39 1.96 6.34
C PRO A 108 -5.95 3.33 5.82
N THR A 109 -4.90 3.37 5.01
CA THR A 109 -4.31 4.61 4.48
C THR A 109 -5.00 5.15 3.22
N GLY A 110 -5.80 4.33 2.54
CA GLY A 110 -6.49 4.71 1.31
C GLY A 110 -5.59 4.85 0.08
N GLU A 111 -4.33 4.41 0.15
CA GLU A 111 -3.37 4.45 -0.97
C GLU A 111 -3.88 3.74 -2.23
N TRP A 112 -4.71 2.71 -2.09
CA TRP A 112 -5.33 2.00 -3.21
C TRP A 112 -6.12 2.94 -4.14
N LYS A 113 -6.70 4.02 -3.62
CA LYS A 113 -7.43 5.02 -4.41
C LYS A 113 -6.48 5.80 -5.33
N LYS A 114 -5.28 6.12 -4.83
CA LYS A 114 -4.24 6.80 -5.63
C LYS A 114 -3.73 5.87 -6.73
N VAL A 115 -3.49 4.60 -6.41
CA VAL A 115 -3.08 3.59 -7.39
C VAL A 115 -4.14 3.43 -8.47
N LEU A 116 -5.41 3.27 -8.09
CA LEU A 116 -6.52 3.16 -9.03
C LEU A 116 -6.63 4.40 -9.93
N GLY A 117 -6.53 5.60 -9.37
CA GLY A 117 -6.52 6.85 -10.14
C GLY A 117 -5.38 6.88 -11.15
N GLY A 118 -4.16 6.50 -10.75
CA GLY A 118 -3.01 6.42 -11.65
C GLY A 118 -3.19 5.43 -12.80
N VAL A 119 -3.76 4.25 -12.52
CA VAL A 119 -4.06 3.24 -13.55
C VAL A 119 -5.07 3.77 -14.56
N LEU A 120 -6.16 4.39 -14.11
CA LEU A 120 -7.19 4.93 -15.00
C LEU A 120 -6.65 6.05 -15.91
N ILE A 121 -5.78 6.92 -15.37
CA ILE A 121 -5.10 7.96 -16.16
C ILE A 121 -4.22 7.32 -17.23
N ALA A 122 -3.41 6.31 -16.87
CA ALA A 122 -2.54 5.62 -17.83
C ALA A 122 -3.33 4.92 -18.95
N VAL A 123 -4.45 4.25 -18.60
CA VAL A 123 -5.33 3.60 -19.59
C VAL A 123 -5.97 4.64 -20.51
N SER A 124 -6.46 5.76 -19.95
CA SER A 124 -7.02 6.86 -20.74
C SER A 124 -5.99 7.39 -21.75
N LEU A 125 -4.75 7.65 -21.31
CA LEU A 125 -3.68 8.08 -22.20
C LEU A 125 -3.37 7.05 -23.29
N GLY A 126 -3.38 5.75 -22.96
CA GLY A 126 -3.23 4.68 -23.95
C GLY A 126 -4.33 4.70 -25.02
N VAL A 127 -5.58 4.89 -24.62
CA VAL A 127 -6.72 5.02 -25.56
C VAL A 127 -6.55 6.26 -26.43
N TRP A 128 -6.15 7.40 -25.86
CA TRP A 128 -5.90 8.63 -26.64
C TRP A 128 -4.82 8.42 -27.70
N ILE A 129 -3.72 7.74 -27.37
CA ILE A 129 -2.66 7.42 -28.34
C ILE A 129 -3.20 6.52 -29.46
N LEU A 130 -4.04 5.52 -29.15
CA LEU A 130 -4.65 4.66 -30.17
C LEU A 130 -5.58 5.46 -31.10
N LEU A 131 -6.38 6.38 -30.56
CA LEU A 131 -7.26 7.23 -31.36
C LEU A 131 -6.46 8.14 -32.31
N LEU A 132 -5.36 8.74 -31.82
CA LEU A 132 -4.47 9.53 -32.68
C LEU A 132 -3.86 8.69 -33.81
N ASN A 133 -3.41 7.47 -33.50
CA ASN A 133 -2.90 6.56 -34.55
C ASN A 133 -3.99 6.23 -35.59
N LEU A 134 -5.24 5.98 -35.17
CA LEU A 134 -6.35 5.73 -36.10
C LEU A 134 -6.62 6.89 -37.07
N THR A 135 -6.34 8.14 -36.68
CA THR A 135 -6.48 9.30 -37.58
C THR A 135 -5.33 9.47 -38.56
N LEU A 136 -4.18 8.82 -38.31
CA LEU A 136 -2.98 8.92 -39.14
C LEU A 136 -2.86 7.80 -40.18
N TYR A 137 -3.61 6.71 -40.04
CA TYR A 137 -3.59 5.60 -40.99
C TYR A 137 -4.35 5.94 -42.29
N ASP A 138 -3.87 5.39 -43.40
CA ASP A 138 -4.51 5.47 -44.71
C ASP A 138 -5.94 4.91 -44.70
N GLU A 139 -6.70 5.26 -45.74
CA GLU A 139 -8.04 4.73 -45.94
C GLU A 139 -8.05 3.20 -45.90
N ARG A 140 -9.07 2.63 -45.24
CA ARG A 140 -9.22 1.18 -45.15
C ARG A 140 -9.36 0.58 -46.56
N PRO A 141 -8.83 -0.64 -46.80
CA PRO A 141 -8.92 -1.25 -48.12
C PRO A 141 -10.39 -1.49 -48.51
N HIS A 142 -10.67 -1.48 -49.82
CA HIS A 142 -12.02 -1.64 -50.37
C HIS A 142 -12.78 -2.86 -49.83
N SER A 143 -12.08 -3.92 -49.41
CA SER A 143 -12.67 -5.12 -48.81
C SER A 143 -13.41 -4.85 -47.50
N TYR A 144 -13.12 -3.74 -46.80
CA TYR A 144 -13.83 -3.33 -45.60
C TYR A 144 -15.12 -2.55 -45.88
N THR A 145 -15.42 -2.22 -47.13
CA THR A 145 -16.74 -1.66 -47.50
C THR A 145 -17.85 -2.63 -47.10
N GLU A 146 -19.02 -2.10 -46.78
CA GLU A 146 -20.12 -2.93 -46.30
C GLU A 146 -20.60 -3.94 -47.35
N GLU A 147 -20.65 -3.53 -48.62
CA GLU A 147 -21.02 -4.39 -49.74
C GLU A 147 -20.02 -5.54 -49.94
N ALA A 148 -18.71 -5.25 -49.96
CA ALA A 148 -17.68 -6.28 -50.09
C ALA A 148 -17.71 -7.26 -48.91
N ARG A 149 -17.90 -6.77 -47.67
CA ARG A 149 -18.06 -7.62 -46.48
C ARG A 149 -19.29 -8.52 -46.56
N ARG A 150 -20.43 -7.99 -47.01
CA ARG A 150 -21.67 -8.78 -47.21
C ARG A 150 -21.51 -9.82 -48.32
N ALA A 151 -20.90 -9.44 -49.45
CA ALA A 151 -20.62 -10.36 -50.55
C ALA A 151 -19.64 -11.48 -50.13
N GLN A 152 -18.61 -11.12 -49.36
CA GLN A 152 -17.67 -12.08 -48.79
C GLN A 152 -18.37 -13.01 -47.80
N LEU A 153 -19.19 -12.49 -46.89
CA LEU A 153 -19.97 -13.28 -45.96
C LEU A 153 -20.90 -14.28 -46.68
N LYS A 154 -21.63 -13.82 -47.71
CA LYS A 154 -22.47 -14.67 -48.54
C LYS A 154 -21.66 -15.81 -49.16
N ARG A 155 -20.52 -15.48 -49.79
CA ARG A 155 -19.60 -16.49 -50.35
C ARG A 155 -19.12 -17.49 -49.30
N LEU A 156 -18.82 -17.05 -48.08
CA LEU A 156 -18.40 -17.94 -47.00
C LEU A 156 -19.50 -18.92 -46.58
N LEU A 157 -20.75 -18.46 -46.55
CA LEU A 157 -21.91 -19.30 -46.25
C LEU A 157 -22.20 -20.27 -47.38
N ASP A 158 -22.12 -19.82 -48.64
CA ASP A 158 -22.33 -20.65 -49.84
C ASP A 158 -21.28 -21.78 -49.91
N LEU A 159 -20.02 -21.48 -49.57
CA LEU A 159 -18.94 -22.46 -49.47
C LEU A 159 -18.98 -23.30 -48.19
N LYS A 160 -19.98 -23.09 -47.31
CA LYS A 160 -20.15 -23.78 -46.03
C LYS A 160 -18.87 -23.78 -45.18
N MET A 161 -18.19 -22.62 -45.11
CA MET A 161 -16.94 -22.52 -44.36
C MET A 161 -17.17 -22.77 -42.86
N ASN A 162 -16.42 -23.73 -42.29
CA ASN A 162 -16.53 -24.17 -40.89
C ASN A 162 -17.95 -24.58 -40.45
N PRO A 163 -18.53 -25.65 -41.04
CA PRO A 163 -19.95 -25.97 -40.90
C PRO A 163 -20.34 -26.68 -39.59
N ILE A 164 -19.37 -27.12 -38.76
CA ILE A 164 -19.65 -27.87 -37.52
C ILE A 164 -19.72 -26.94 -36.30
N ARG A 165 -18.75 -26.04 -36.14
CA ARG A 165 -18.63 -25.15 -34.97
C ARG A 165 -18.44 -23.66 -35.32
N GLY A 166 -18.35 -23.33 -36.60
CA GLY A 166 -17.94 -22.00 -37.07
C GLY A 166 -19.10 -21.14 -37.55
N ILE A 167 -18.82 -20.28 -38.51
CA ILE A 167 -19.79 -19.28 -39.00
C ILE A 167 -20.98 -19.94 -39.70
N SER A 168 -20.72 -20.93 -40.58
CA SER A 168 -21.77 -21.61 -41.35
C SER A 168 -22.66 -22.51 -40.50
N SER A 169 -22.18 -23.00 -39.35
CA SER A 169 -23.02 -23.82 -38.46
C SER A 169 -24.18 -23.03 -37.84
N LYS A 170 -23.98 -21.71 -37.68
CA LYS A 170 -24.94 -20.76 -37.10
C LYS A 170 -25.91 -20.16 -38.11
N TRP A 171 -25.78 -20.50 -39.39
CA TRP A 171 -26.70 -20.04 -40.43
C TRP A 171 -27.75 -21.12 -40.71
N ASP A 172 -29.02 -20.72 -40.79
CA ASP A 172 -30.12 -21.55 -41.22
C ASP A 172 -30.27 -21.43 -42.74
N TYR A 173 -29.85 -22.48 -43.45
CA TYR A 173 -29.91 -22.52 -44.91
C TYR A 173 -31.32 -22.76 -45.45
N GLU A 174 -32.25 -23.24 -44.63
CA GLU A 174 -33.64 -23.44 -45.06
C GLU A 174 -34.42 -22.13 -45.03
N LYS A 175 -34.17 -21.32 -43.99
CA LYS A 175 -34.86 -20.03 -43.78
C LYS A 175 -34.09 -18.81 -44.27
N ASN A 176 -32.82 -19.00 -44.67
CA ASN A 176 -31.90 -17.91 -45.04
C ASN A 176 -31.78 -16.83 -43.96
N GLU A 177 -31.65 -17.25 -42.71
CA GLU A 177 -31.45 -16.38 -41.55
C GLU A 177 -30.42 -16.96 -40.58
N TRP A 178 -29.95 -16.15 -39.63
CA TRP A 178 -29.10 -16.66 -38.55
C TRP A 178 -29.94 -17.48 -37.58
N LYS A 179 -29.44 -18.67 -37.21
CA LYS A 179 -30.05 -19.55 -36.21
C LYS A 179 -30.04 -18.94 -34.81
#